data_AF-A0A4P5Q6N9-F1
#
_entry.id   AF-A0A4P5Q6N9-F1
#
_cell.length_a   1.000
_cell.length_b   1.000
_cell.length_c   1.000
_cell.angle_alpha   90.00
_cell.angle_beta   90.00
_cell.angle_gamma   90.00
#
_symmetry.space_group_name_H-M   'P 1'
#
loop_
_entity.id
_entity.type
_entity.pdbx_description
1 polymer ?
#
loop_
_entity_poly.entity_id
_entity_poly.type
_entity_poly.pdbx_seq_one_letter_code
_entity_poly.pdbx_strand_id
1 'polypeptide(L)'
;MPKDSKTKIKTRWNSLRNINKTILWLATIGILPVVSSYIFDFFTGDVQVKYVRSLERGYEFKLINNSSTDQVVEQFRISPEFGQEILFKINKHVYGTISENSVTLPGGNSTYMPAFEYKEMNGNVLGAKSEVSFRIPPLTARDYMTPEALIVYADYRTSSKNKAMNIIERALDFLKIRDANTRQKYLVVDNYWTPLAQGNEVNAIKNACRDDDIFSKSSICREQF
;
A
#
# COMPACT_ATOMS: atom_id res chain seq x y z
N MET A 1 33.82 -44.35 -47.06
CA MET A 1 32.98 -43.12 -46.98
C MET A 1 31.98 -43.16 -48.12
N PRO A 2 30.72 -42.68 -48.02
CA PRO A 2 29.97 -42.07 -46.89
C PRO A 2 28.84 -43.01 -46.38
N LYS A 3 28.54 -43.11 -45.07
CA LYS A 3 27.70 -42.27 -44.19
C LYS A 3 26.26 -42.07 -44.72
N ASP A 4 25.32 -42.81 -44.15
CA ASP A 4 23.97 -42.29 -43.92
C ASP A 4 23.39 -42.79 -42.60
N SER A 5 23.15 -41.84 -41.71
CA SER A 5 22.76 -42.01 -40.32
C SER A 5 21.23 -41.97 -40.19
N LYS A 6 20.60 -43.09 -39.84
CA LYS A 6 19.24 -43.07 -39.28
C LYS A 6 19.31 -42.96 -37.76
N THR A 7 19.40 -41.71 -37.31
CA THR A 7 19.34 -41.30 -35.92
C THR A 7 17.98 -41.71 -35.33
N LYS A 8 17.97 -42.73 -34.47
CA LYS A 8 16.81 -43.04 -33.63
C LYS A 8 16.58 -41.85 -32.69
N ILE A 9 15.51 -41.10 -32.93
CA ILE A 9 14.97 -40.14 -31.98
C ILE A 9 14.48 -40.95 -30.77
N LYS A 10 15.38 -41.20 -29.81
CA LYS A 10 15.03 -41.74 -28.51
C LYS A 10 14.24 -40.67 -27.77
N THR A 11 12.95 -40.93 -27.69
CA THR A 11 11.96 -40.31 -26.82
C THR A 11 12.58 -39.89 -25.50
N ARG A 12 12.73 -38.58 -25.32
CA ARG A 12 13.23 -37.90 -24.11
C ARG A 12 12.11 -37.83 -23.06
N TRP A 13 11.51 -38.99 -22.74
CA TRP A 13 10.36 -39.14 -21.84
C TRP A 13 10.56 -40.28 -20.83
N ASN A 14 11.78 -40.44 -20.31
CA ASN A 14 12.09 -41.41 -19.25
C ASN A 14 12.58 -40.76 -17.95
N SER A 15 12.50 -39.43 -17.82
CA SER A 15 12.97 -38.70 -16.63
C SER A 15 11.91 -38.47 -15.56
N LEU A 16 10.74 -39.12 -15.66
CA LEU A 16 9.62 -38.94 -14.71
C LEU A 16 9.34 -40.20 -13.85
N ARG A 17 10.21 -41.21 -13.89
CA ARG A 17 9.89 -42.54 -13.34
C ARG A 17 10.24 -42.76 -11.86
N ASN A 18 10.73 -41.73 -11.16
CA ASN A 18 11.06 -41.81 -9.72
C ASN A 18 10.21 -40.84 -8.88
N ILE A 19 8.89 -40.83 -9.09
CA ILE A 19 8.00 -40.16 -8.14
C ILE A 19 7.91 -41.05 -6.90
N ASN A 20 8.35 -40.53 -5.76
CA ASN A 20 8.36 -41.26 -4.48
C ASN A 20 6.94 -41.74 -4.14
N LYS A 21 6.76 -42.99 -3.70
CA LYS A 21 5.44 -43.60 -3.43
C LYS A 21 4.61 -42.77 -2.44
N THR A 22 5.27 -42.05 -1.54
CA THR A 22 4.66 -41.12 -0.58
C THR A 22 4.03 -39.90 -1.26
N ILE A 23 4.69 -39.31 -2.27
CA ILE A 23 4.15 -38.18 -3.04
C ILE A 23 2.93 -38.62 -3.84
N LEU A 24 3.00 -39.81 -4.44
CA LEU A 24 1.87 -40.38 -5.17
C LEU A 24 0.66 -40.62 -4.25
N TRP A 25 0.91 -41.15 -3.05
CA TRP A 25 -0.10 -41.38 -2.01
C TRP A 25 -0.72 -40.07 -1.49
N LEU A 26 0.10 -39.04 -1.25
CA LEU A 26 -0.38 -37.70 -0.87
C LEU A 26 -1.22 -37.05 -1.97
N ALA A 27 -0.88 -37.28 -3.24
CA ALA A 27 -1.66 -36.80 -4.38
C ALA A 27 -3.00 -37.52 -4.51
N THR A 28 -3.05 -38.84 -4.25
CA THR A 28 -4.30 -39.63 -4.35
C THR A 28 -5.30 -39.32 -3.25
N ILE A 29 -4.85 -38.92 -2.06
CA ILE A 29 -5.72 -38.59 -0.92
C ILE A 29 -6.14 -37.10 -0.94
N GLY A 30 -5.68 -36.32 -1.93
CA GLY A 30 -6.02 -34.90 -2.03
C GLY A 30 -5.25 -34.00 -1.03
N ILE A 31 -4.30 -34.55 -0.27
CA ILE A 31 -3.45 -33.77 0.64
C ILE A 31 -2.50 -32.88 -0.15
N LEU A 32 -1.95 -33.39 -1.25
CA LEU A 32 -1.02 -32.63 -2.09
C LEU A 32 -1.64 -31.36 -2.69
N PRO A 33 -2.86 -31.40 -3.27
CA PRO A 33 -3.52 -30.18 -3.74
C PRO A 33 -3.83 -29.20 -2.60
N VAL A 34 -4.28 -29.66 -1.42
CA VAL A 34 -4.53 -28.79 -0.25
C VAL A 34 -3.25 -28.11 0.26
N VAL A 35 -2.16 -28.85 0.35
CA VAL A 35 -0.85 -28.29 0.73
C VAL A 35 -0.37 -27.32 -0.35
N SER A 36 -0.55 -27.66 -1.63
CA SER A 36 -0.14 -26.78 -2.73
C SER A 36 -0.96 -25.50 -2.81
N SER A 37 -2.27 -25.56 -2.56
CA SER A 37 -3.14 -24.38 -2.55
C SER A 37 -2.86 -23.52 -1.33
N TYR A 38 -2.59 -24.13 -0.18
CA TYR A 38 -2.16 -23.40 1.01
C TYR A 38 -0.83 -22.68 0.79
N ILE A 39 0.15 -23.35 0.17
CA ILE A 39 1.44 -22.77 -0.21
C ILE A 39 1.25 -21.66 -1.25
N PHE A 40 0.40 -21.87 -2.26
CA PHE A 40 0.10 -20.87 -3.29
C PHE A 40 -0.61 -19.66 -2.71
N ASP A 41 -1.69 -19.82 -1.96
CA ASP A 41 -2.39 -18.75 -1.25
C ASP A 41 -1.51 -18.05 -0.21
N PHE A 42 -0.52 -18.74 0.33
CA PHE A 42 0.49 -18.13 1.18
C PHE A 42 1.45 -17.25 0.37
N PHE A 43 1.83 -17.67 -0.84
CA PHE A 43 2.67 -16.89 -1.75
C PHE A 43 1.92 -15.74 -2.43
N THR A 44 0.63 -15.89 -2.70
CA THR A 44 -0.19 -14.91 -3.45
C THR A 44 -1.14 -14.12 -2.58
N GLY A 45 -1.47 -14.60 -1.38
CA GLY A 45 -2.35 -13.93 -0.43
C GLY A 45 -1.61 -12.79 0.24
N ASP A 46 -1.73 -11.61 -0.33
CA ASP A 46 -1.13 -10.40 0.22
C ASP A 46 -2.06 -9.70 1.21
N VAL A 47 -1.46 -8.99 2.16
CA VAL A 47 -2.18 -8.05 3.01
C VAL A 47 -2.44 -6.79 2.19
N GLN A 48 -3.66 -6.29 2.20
CA GLN A 48 -4.05 -5.09 1.45
C GLN A 48 -4.55 -4.00 2.39
N VAL A 49 -4.06 -2.78 2.19
CA VAL A 49 -4.62 -1.57 2.79
C VAL A 49 -5.68 -0.99 1.88
N LYS A 50 -6.87 -0.72 2.40
CA LYS A 50 -7.95 -0.02 1.70
C LYS A 50 -8.47 1.15 2.51
N TYR A 51 -8.63 2.29 1.84
CA TYR A 51 -9.38 3.41 2.35
C TYR A 51 -10.89 3.08 2.35
N VAL A 52 -11.59 3.45 3.43
CA VAL A 52 -13.03 3.21 3.59
C VAL A 52 -13.81 4.52 3.46
N ARG A 53 -13.50 5.51 4.30
CA ARG A 53 -14.18 6.82 4.32
C ARG A 53 -13.41 7.87 5.10
N SER A 54 -13.71 9.13 4.84
CA SER A 54 -13.28 10.27 5.66
C SER A 54 -14.14 10.36 6.92
N LEU A 55 -13.52 10.75 8.01
CA LEU A 55 -14.19 11.11 9.27
C LEU A 55 -14.00 12.61 9.50
N GLU A 56 -14.75 13.19 10.43
CA GLU A 56 -14.57 14.61 10.79
C GLU A 56 -13.14 14.91 11.29
N ARG A 57 -12.52 13.93 11.96
CA ARG A 57 -11.13 14.00 12.45
C ARG A 57 -10.37 12.73 12.07
N GLY A 58 -9.96 12.65 10.82
CA GLY A 58 -9.13 11.57 10.30
C GLY A 58 -9.85 10.71 9.27
N TYR A 59 -9.42 9.46 9.16
CA TYR A 59 -9.85 8.55 8.09
C TYR A 59 -10.02 7.14 8.63
N GLU A 60 -10.96 6.41 8.07
CA GLU A 60 -11.13 4.99 8.33
C GLU A 60 -10.47 4.17 7.24
N PHE A 61 -9.60 3.26 7.67
CA PHE A 61 -8.88 2.33 6.82
C PHE A 61 -9.16 0.90 7.24
N LYS A 62 -8.92 -0.02 6.32
CA LYS A 62 -9.06 -1.45 6.53
C LYS A 62 -7.82 -2.18 6.02
N LEU A 63 -7.27 -3.04 6.86
CA LEU A 63 -6.25 -4.02 6.51
C LEU A 63 -6.94 -5.36 6.26
N ILE A 64 -6.76 -5.92 5.08
CA ILE A 64 -7.39 -7.17 4.65
C ILE A 64 -6.28 -8.20 4.47
N ASN A 65 -6.28 -9.23 5.30
CA ASN A 65 -5.35 -10.34 5.18
C ASN A 65 -5.96 -11.42 4.28
N ASN A 66 -5.53 -11.48 3.01
CA ASN A 66 -5.98 -12.52 2.08
C ASN A 66 -5.17 -13.82 2.20
N SER A 67 -4.13 -13.86 3.04
CA SER A 67 -3.32 -15.06 3.24
C SER A 67 -4.05 -16.10 4.10
N SER A 68 -3.61 -17.35 3.96
CA SER A 68 -4.10 -18.48 4.77
C SER A 68 -3.42 -18.58 6.14
N THR A 69 -2.61 -17.59 6.53
CA THR A 69 -1.92 -17.54 7.82
C THR A 69 -2.18 -16.24 8.56
N ASP A 70 -2.07 -16.27 9.88
CA ASP A 70 -2.01 -15.04 10.67
C ASP A 70 -0.77 -14.22 10.27
N GLN A 71 -0.98 -12.93 10.08
CA GLN A 71 0.06 -11.96 9.73
C GLN A 71 0.24 -10.99 10.90
N VAL A 72 1.48 -10.58 11.15
CA VAL A 72 1.81 -9.51 12.10
C VAL A 72 2.19 -8.29 11.29
N VAL A 73 1.61 -7.14 11.62
CA VAL A 73 1.99 -5.86 11.03
C VAL A 73 3.30 -5.42 11.68
N GLU A 74 4.42 -5.60 10.99
CA GLU A 74 5.73 -5.17 11.49
C GLU A 74 5.83 -3.64 11.45
N GLN A 75 5.32 -3.03 10.39
CA GLN A 75 5.34 -1.60 10.20
C GLN A 75 4.11 -1.14 9.40
N PHE A 76 3.50 -0.04 9.82
CA PHE A 76 2.52 0.70 9.06
C PHE A 76 2.79 2.20 9.22
N ARG A 77 2.97 2.94 8.12
CA ARG A 77 3.25 4.38 8.12
C ARG A 77 2.47 5.05 7.01
N ILE A 78 2.06 6.29 7.28
CA ILE A 78 1.63 7.21 6.23
C ILE A 78 2.77 8.19 6.00
N SER A 79 3.21 8.32 4.75
CA SER A 79 4.25 9.27 4.36
C SER A 79 3.76 10.17 3.22
N PRO A 80 4.07 11.48 3.22
CA PRO A 80 3.78 12.31 2.07
C PRO A 80 4.83 12.03 0.97
N GLU A 81 4.52 12.40 -0.27
CA GLU A 81 5.57 12.59 -1.28
C GLU A 81 6.44 13.78 -0.87
N PHE A 82 7.67 13.52 -0.46
CA PHE A 82 8.60 14.57 -0.04
C PHE A 82 9.00 15.44 -1.24
N GLY A 83 9.04 16.75 -1.04
CA GLY A 83 9.37 17.72 -2.08
C GLY A 83 8.19 18.15 -2.96
N GLN A 84 6.99 17.61 -2.76
CA GLN A 84 5.79 18.12 -3.41
C GLN A 84 5.36 19.46 -2.81
N GLU A 85 4.82 20.35 -3.63
CA GLU A 85 4.06 21.50 -3.11
C GLU A 85 2.64 21.04 -2.78
N ILE A 86 2.11 21.52 -1.65
CA ILE A 86 0.81 21.10 -1.12
C ILE A 86 -0.06 22.32 -1.00
N LEU A 87 -1.26 22.22 -1.55
CA LEU A 87 -2.28 23.24 -1.43
C LEU A 87 -3.28 22.85 -0.33
N PHE A 88 -3.52 23.76 0.60
CA PHE A 88 -4.54 23.62 1.63
C PHE A 88 -5.62 24.67 1.44
N LYS A 89 -6.87 24.23 1.55
CA LYS A 89 -8.06 25.07 1.54
C LYS A 89 -8.57 25.25 2.96
N ILE A 90 -8.96 26.47 3.31
CA ILE A 90 -9.67 26.75 4.55
C ILE A 90 -11.15 26.43 4.34
N ASN A 91 -11.67 25.45 5.06
CA ASN A 91 -13.03 24.92 4.86
C ASN A 91 -14.01 25.29 5.99
N LYS A 92 -13.55 26.00 7.02
CA LYS A 92 -14.36 26.48 8.15
C LYS A 92 -14.07 27.94 8.43
N HIS A 93 -15.06 28.62 9.03
CA HIS A 93 -14.86 29.98 9.53
C HIS A 93 -13.77 29.99 10.61
N VAL A 94 -12.77 30.84 10.41
CA VAL A 94 -11.68 31.06 11.37
C VAL A 94 -11.54 32.53 11.66
N TYR A 95 -11.36 32.83 12.95
CA TYR A 95 -11.07 34.19 13.40
C TYR A 95 -9.57 34.41 13.35
N GLY A 96 -9.14 35.37 12.54
CA GLY A 96 -7.76 35.85 12.53
C GLY A 96 -7.58 37.04 13.47
N THR A 97 -6.39 37.19 14.02
CA THR A 97 -6.00 38.40 14.76
C THR A 97 -5.25 39.34 13.82
N ILE A 98 -5.68 40.61 13.78
CA ILE A 98 -4.99 41.66 13.04
C ILE A 98 -3.91 42.24 13.95
N SER A 99 -2.69 42.35 13.45
CA SER A 99 -1.57 42.99 14.14
C SER A 99 -0.82 43.87 13.16
N GLU A 100 -0.86 45.19 13.40
CA GLU A 100 -0.28 46.28 12.59
C GLU A 100 -0.53 46.13 11.08
N ASN A 101 0.26 45.32 10.38
CA ASN A 101 0.19 45.09 8.93
C ASN A 101 -0.04 43.62 8.52
N SER A 102 -0.37 42.72 9.45
CA SER A 102 -0.54 41.29 9.19
C SER A 102 -1.83 40.72 9.79
N VAL A 103 -2.38 39.71 9.12
CA VAL A 103 -3.47 38.88 9.63
C VAL A 103 -2.89 37.53 9.99
N THR A 104 -2.99 37.14 11.26
CA THR A 104 -2.50 35.85 11.74
C THR A 104 -3.67 34.93 12.02
N LEU A 105 -3.63 33.73 11.43
CA LEU A 105 -4.60 32.67 11.73
C LEU A 105 -4.17 31.86 12.96
N PRO A 106 -5.13 31.25 13.68
CA PRO A 106 -4.85 30.48 14.89
C PRO A 106 -3.80 29.39 14.65
N GLY A 107 -2.67 29.47 15.37
CA GLY A 107 -1.58 28.50 15.26
C GLY A 107 -0.49 28.85 14.25
N GLY A 108 -0.58 30.00 13.59
CA GLY A 108 0.52 30.54 12.78
C GLY A 108 0.63 29.96 11.38
N ASN A 109 1.80 30.15 10.75
CA ASN A 109 2.06 29.82 9.35
C ASN A 109 2.55 28.38 9.11
N SER A 110 2.75 27.60 10.18
CA SER A 110 3.18 26.21 10.10
C SER A 110 2.14 25.27 10.73
N THR A 111 2.02 24.09 10.13
CA THR A 111 1.20 22.99 10.62
C THR A 111 1.97 21.70 10.50
N TYR A 112 1.59 20.70 11.30
CA TYR A 112 2.11 19.33 11.18
C TYR A 112 1.03 18.42 10.59
N MET A 113 1.45 17.24 10.14
CA MET A 113 0.60 16.18 9.60
C MET A 113 0.48 15.03 10.62
N PRO A 114 -0.59 14.98 11.45
CA PRO A 114 -0.77 13.95 12.46
C PRO A 114 -0.68 12.51 11.92
N ALA A 115 -1.19 12.26 10.71
CA ALA A 115 -1.13 10.95 10.08
C ALA A 115 0.31 10.41 9.93
N PHE A 116 1.31 11.29 9.80
CA PHE A 116 2.72 10.90 9.65
C PHE A 116 3.28 10.18 10.89
N GLU A 117 2.78 10.54 12.06
CA GLU A 117 3.22 9.98 13.34
C GLU A 117 2.44 8.71 13.72
N TYR A 118 1.49 8.28 12.89
CA TYR A 118 0.65 7.13 13.19
C TYR A 118 1.47 5.82 13.19
N LYS A 119 1.44 5.11 14.32
CA LYS A 119 2.13 3.82 14.50
C LYS A 119 1.27 2.76 15.21
N GLU A 120 0.01 3.04 15.51
CA GLU A 120 -0.82 2.17 16.35
C GLU A 120 -1.08 0.79 15.73
N MET A 121 -0.99 0.66 14.40
CA MET A 121 -1.10 -0.64 13.74
C MET A 121 0.15 -1.51 13.87
N ASN A 122 1.30 -0.98 14.31
CA ASN A 122 2.50 -1.78 14.50
C ASN A 122 2.33 -2.81 15.62
N GLY A 123 2.69 -4.06 15.34
CA GLY A 123 2.58 -5.19 16.27
C GLY A 123 1.21 -5.86 16.28
N ASN A 124 0.20 -5.29 15.60
CA ASN A 124 -1.12 -5.91 15.54
C ASN A 124 -1.10 -7.20 14.72
N VAL A 125 -1.90 -8.17 15.18
CA VAL A 125 -2.07 -9.47 14.51
C VAL A 125 -3.34 -9.41 13.66
N LEU A 126 -3.19 -9.69 12.37
CA LEU A 126 -4.26 -9.87 11.42
C LEU A 126 -4.52 -11.38 11.28
N GLY A 127 -5.70 -11.86 11.65
CA GLY A 127 -6.06 -13.26 11.50
C GLY A 127 -6.05 -13.69 10.03
N ALA A 128 -5.82 -14.97 9.74
CA ALA A 128 -5.96 -15.52 8.40
C ALA A 128 -7.34 -15.22 7.78
N LYS A 129 -7.38 -14.83 6.50
CA LYS A 129 -8.62 -14.50 5.75
C LYS A 129 -9.55 -13.51 6.50
N SER A 130 -8.98 -12.59 7.28
CA SER A 130 -9.72 -11.64 8.10
C SER A 130 -9.44 -10.20 7.71
N GLU A 131 -10.27 -9.29 8.20
CA GLU A 131 -10.11 -7.85 8.03
C GLU A 131 -10.15 -7.12 9.37
N VAL A 132 -9.34 -6.07 9.49
CA VAL A 132 -9.29 -5.20 10.66
C VAL A 132 -9.45 -3.76 10.20
N SER A 133 -10.43 -3.06 10.78
CA SER A 133 -10.63 -1.64 10.54
C SER A 133 -9.94 -0.82 11.62
N PHE A 134 -9.33 0.29 11.23
CA PHE A 134 -8.60 1.18 12.11
C PHE A 134 -8.72 2.62 11.65
N ARG A 135 -8.37 3.56 12.53
CA ARG A 135 -8.49 4.99 12.26
C ARG A 135 -7.11 5.60 12.14
N ILE A 136 -6.92 6.40 11.10
CA ILE A 136 -5.73 7.22 10.90
C ILE A 136 -6.07 8.66 11.26
N PRO A 137 -5.19 9.38 11.99
CA PRO A 137 -5.32 10.81 12.24
C PRO A 137 -5.46 11.64 10.94
N PRO A 138 -5.95 12.89 11.02
CA PRO A 138 -6.05 13.76 9.85
C PRO A 138 -4.67 14.09 9.24
N LEU A 139 -4.67 14.48 7.96
CA LEU A 139 -3.47 14.93 7.25
C LEU A 139 -3.01 16.33 7.66
N THR A 140 -3.86 17.06 8.39
CA THR A 140 -3.55 18.39 8.91
C THR A 140 -4.00 18.45 10.37
N ALA A 141 -3.17 19.07 11.21
CA ALA A 141 -3.49 19.32 12.61
C ALA A 141 -4.51 20.44 12.81
N ARG A 142 -4.74 21.28 11.79
CA ARG A 142 -5.70 22.38 11.82
C ARG A 142 -7.05 21.84 11.37
N ASP A 143 -8.04 21.95 12.24
CA ASP A 143 -9.41 21.44 12.00
C ASP A 143 -10.21 22.27 10.99
N TYR A 144 -9.68 23.42 10.59
CA TYR A 144 -10.21 24.34 9.58
C TYR A 144 -9.47 24.28 8.24
N MET A 145 -8.46 23.41 8.09
CA MET A 145 -7.71 23.24 6.85
C MET A 145 -7.90 21.83 6.30
N THR A 146 -8.04 21.73 4.98
CA THR A 146 -8.09 20.46 4.25
C THR A 146 -7.18 20.49 3.03
N PRO A 147 -6.46 19.42 2.70
CA PRO A 147 -5.64 19.37 1.49
C PRO A 147 -6.55 19.40 0.26
N GLU A 148 -6.25 20.27 -0.68
CA GLU A 148 -6.97 20.37 -1.96
C GLU A 148 -6.52 19.25 -2.90
N ALA A 149 -5.20 19.06 -3.02
CA ALA A 149 -4.61 17.86 -3.61
C ALA A 149 -3.31 17.52 -2.88
N LEU A 150 -3.12 16.25 -2.52
CA LEU A 150 -1.90 15.77 -1.86
C LEU A 150 -1.61 14.33 -2.27
N ILE A 151 -0.34 14.01 -2.53
CA ILE A 151 0.10 12.64 -2.69
C ILE A 151 0.64 12.10 -1.38
N VAL A 152 0.09 10.96 -0.98
CA VAL A 152 0.50 10.24 0.22
C VAL A 152 0.69 8.77 -0.09
N TYR A 153 1.50 8.12 0.73
CA TYR A 153 1.81 6.71 0.65
C TYR A 153 1.37 6.04 1.94
N ALA A 154 0.72 4.89 1.82
CA ALA A 154 0.59 3.94 2.91
C ALA A 154 1.68 2.88 2.73
N ASP A 155 2.71 2.97 3.57
CA ASP A 155 3.84 2.05 3.59
C ASP A 155 3.59 1.01 4.69
N TYR A 156 3.57 -0.27 4.33
CA TYR A 156 3.35 -1.32 5.31
C TYR A 156 4.15 -2.58 5.01
N ARG A 157 4.56 -3.22 6.10
CA ARG A 157 5.30 -4.49 6.09
C ARG A 157 4.58 -5.45 7.01
N THR A 158 4.31 -6.65 6.50
CA THR A 158 3.69 -7.73 7.26
C THR A 158 4.53 -8.99 7.17
N SER A 159 4.53 -9.79 8.23
CA SER A 159 5.17 -11.10 8.23
C SER A 159 4.31 -12.15 8.90
N SER A 160 4.49 -13.40 8.47
CA SER A 160 3.74 -14.51 9.02
C SER A 160 4.07 -14.66 10.50
N LYS A 161 3.03 -14.82 11.32
CA LYS A 161 3.17 -15.10 12.76
C LYS A 161 3.84 -16.45 13.00
N ASN A 162 3.75 -17.39 12.06
CA ASN A 162 4.39 -18.68 12.14
C ASN A 162 5.92 -18.54 11.91
N LYS A 163 6.73 -18.98 12.87
CA LYS A 163 8.20 -18.85 12.82
C LYS A 163 8.84 -19.49 11.59
N ALA A 164 8.44 -20.72 11.26
CA ALA A 164 8.99 -21.44 10.11
C ALA A 164 8.65 -20.69 8.81
N MET A 165 7.44 -20.16 8.74
CA MET A 165 6.97 -19.42 7.58
C MET A 165 7.66 -18.06 7.46
N ASN A 166 7.84 -17.32 8.55
CA ASN A 166 8.58 -16.06 8.57
C ASN A 166 10.03 -16.23 8.08
N ILE A 167 10.69 -17.36 8.41
CA ILE A 167 12.03 -17.67 7.89
C ILE A 167 12.00 -17.81 6.37
N ILE A 168 11.01 -18.52 5.82
CA ILE A 168 10.83 -18.67 4.37
C ILE A 168 10.59 -17.30 3.73
N GLU A 169 9.72 -16.48 4.31
CA GLU A 169 9.44 -15.12 3.83
C GLU A 169 10.67 -14.24 3.76
N ARG A 170 11.49 -14.24 4.82
CA ARG A 170 12.74 -13.47 4.87
C ARG A 170 13.76 -13.95 3.85
N ALA A 171 13.84 -15.26 3.62
CA ALA A 171 14.69 -15.81 2.58
C ALA A 171 14.25 -15.35 1.18
N LEU A 172 12.94 -15.28 0.94
CA LEU A 172 12.38 -14.81 -0.34
C LEU A 172 12.55 -13.31 -0.56
N ASP A 173 12.40 -12.51 0.50
CA ASP A 173 12.68 -11.07 0.53
C ASP A 173 14.17 -10.82 0.21
N PHE A 174 15.08 -11.58 0.84
CA PHE A 174 16.51 -11.53 0.55
C PHE A 174 16.84 -11.89 -0.91
N LEU A 175 16.14 -12.87 -1.49
CA LEU A 175 16.28 -13.27 -2.88
C LEU A 175 15.54 -12.34 -3.86
N LYS A 176 14.86 -11.29 -3.37
CA LYS A 176 14.01 -10.36 -4.15
C LYS A 176 12.92 -11.05 -4.98
N ILE A 177 12.48 -12.23 -4.53
CA ILE A 177 11.39 -12.98 -5.18
C ILE A 177 10.03 -12.41 -4.75
N ARG A 178 9.96 -11.84 -3.54
CA ARG A 178 8.79 -11.18 -2.97
C ARG A 178 9.23 -9.90 -2.28
N ASP A 179 8.51 -8.79 -2.51
CA ASP A 179 8.76 -7.56 -1.75
C ASP A 179 8.02 -7.65 -0.42
N ALA A 180 8.75 -7.57 0.70
CA ALA A 180 8.13 -7.54 2.02
C ALA A 180 7.52 -6.17 2.36
N ASN A 181 7.93 -5.11 1.66
CA ASN A 181 7.47 -3.75 1.94
C ASN A 181 6.49 -3.30 0.85
N THR A 182 5.22 -3.30 1.20
CA THR A 182 4.17 -2.87 0.28
C THR A 182 3.96 -1.36 0.43
N ARG A 183 4.08 -0.66 -0.69
CA ARG A 183 3.84 0.78 -0.79
C ARG A 183 2.65 1.05 -1.68
N GLN A 184 1.56 1.55 -1.08
CA GLN A 184 0.36 1.96 -1.81
C GLN A 184 0.34 3.49 -1.95
N LYS A 185 0.38 3.98 -3.18
CA LYS A 185 0.27 5.41 -3.50
C LYS A 185 -1.21 5.83 -3.52
N TYR A 186 -1.52 6.97 -2.93
CA TYR A 186 -2.84 7.59 -2.92
C TYR A 186 -2.75 9.04 -3.37
N LEU A 187 -3.72 9.47 -4.16
CA LEU A 187 -4.05 10.86 -4.38
C LEU A 187 -5.18 11.24 -3.42
N VAL A 188 -4.95 12.25 -2.59
CA VAL A 188 -5.97 12.80 -1.69
C VAL A 188 -6.51 14.09 -2.29
N VAL A 189 -7.81 14.12 -2.56
CA VAL A 189 -8.54 15.31 -3.03
C VAL A 189 -9.77 15.47 -2.16
N ASP A 190 -10.02 16.66 -1.63
CA ASP A 190 -11.17 16.95 -0.75
C ASP A 190 -11.37 15.92 0.38
N ASN A 191 -10.27 15.52 1.03
CA ASN A 191 -10.22 14.46 2.06
C ASN A 191 -10.57 13.03 1.61
N TYR A 192 -10.74 12.77 0.31
CA TYR A 192 -10.94 11.43 -0.24
C TYR A 192 -9.63 10.85 -0.78
N TRP A 193 -9.34 9.59 -0.42
CA TRP A 193 -8.12 8.90 -0.82
C TRP A 193 -8.40 7.98 -2.00
N THR A 194 -7.83 8.32 -3.16
CA THR A 194 -7.96 7.54 -4.39
C THR A 194 -6.67 6.74 -4.61
N PRO A 195 -6.71 5.40 -4.66
CA PRO A 195 -5.51 4.60 -4.91
C PRO A 195 -4.99 4.83 -6.33
N LEU A 196 -3.68 5.01 -6.46
CA LEU A 196 -2.99 5.11 -7.74
C LEU A 196 -2.27 3.80 -8.05
N ALA A 197 -2.29 3.38 -9.31
CA ALA A 197 -1.50 2.23 -9.77
C ALA A 197 0.00 2.56 -9.69
N GLN A 198 0.83 1.56 -9.36
CA GLN A 198 2.28 1.71 -9.33
C GLN A 198 2.80 2.10 -10.73
N GLY A 199 3.57 3.19 -10.79
CA GLY A 199 4.13 3.72 -12.05
C GLY A 199 3.37 4.91 -12.66
N ASN A 200 2.21 5.29 -12.12
CA ASN A 200 1.54 6.51 -12.58
C ASN A 200 2.20 7.76 -11.96
N GLU A 201 2.86 8.56 -12.79
CA GLU A 201 3.24 9.93 -12.48
C GLU A 201 1.99 10.82 -12.46
N VAL A 202 1.31 10.83 -11.32
CA VAL A 202 0.24 11.79 -11.06
C VAL A 202 0.87 12.99 -10.37
N ASN A 203 0.65 14.18 -10.91
CA ASN A 203 1.04 15.44 -10.29
C ASN A 203 -0.20 16.03 -9.59
N ALA A 204 -0.19 16.09 -8.26
CA ALA A 204 -1.31 16.59 -7.46
C ALA A 204 -1.68 18.04 -7.83
N ILE A 205 -0.68 18.88 -8.11
CA ILE A 205 -0.88 20.29 -8.49
C ILE A 205 -1.59 20.36 -9.83
N LYS A 206 -1.17 19.56 -10.82
CA LYS A 206 -1.83 19.52 -12.13
C LYS A 206 -3.31 19.12 -12.03
N ASN A 207 -3.66 18.22 -11.11
CA ASN A 207 -5.06 17.85 -10.87
C ASN A 207 -5.83 19.00 -10.19
N ALA A 208 -5.28 19.63 -9.16
CA ALA A 208 -5.89 20.80 -8.53
C ALA A 208 -6.13 21.93 -9.55
N CYS A 209 -5.16 22.18 -10.43
CA CYS A 209 -5.26 23.17 -11.51
C CYS A 209 -6.35 22.86 -12.54
N ARG A 210 -6.76 21.59 -12.69
CA ARG A 210 -7.85 21.20 -13.59
C ARG A 210 -9.21 21.30 -12.92
N ASP A 211 -9.27 20.99 -11.63
CA ASP A 211 -10.53 20.72 -10.93
C ASP A 211 -11.05 21.93 -10.10
N ASP A 212 -10.19 22.91 -9.74
CA ASP A 212 -10.60 24.14 -9.05
C ASP A 212 -10.49 25.39 -9.97
N ASP A 213 -11.64 25.99 -10.30
CA ASP A 213 -11.78 27.15 -11.20
C ASP A 213 -11.10 28.44 -10.68
N ILE A 214 -10.88 28.56 -9.38
CA ILE A 214 -10.23 29.71 -8.76
C ILE A 214 -8.71 29.45 -8.72
N PHE A 215 -8.30 28.26 -8.29
CA PHE A 215 -6.89 27.88 -8.22
C PHE A 215 -6.25 27.72 -9.61
N SER A 216 -6.99 27.26 -10.62
CA SER A 216 -6.56 27.16 -12.03
C SER A 216 -6.02 28.47 -12.61
N LYS A 217 -6.41 29.62 -12.04
CA LYS A 217 -5.96 30.95 -12.45
C LYS A 217 -4.68 31.42 -11.73
N SER A 218 -4.19 30.66 -10.76
CA SER A 218 -2.97 30.97 -10.02
C SER A 218 -1.71 30.85 -10.89
N SER A 219 -0.63 31.54 -10.51
CA SER A 219 0.66 31.42 -11.20
C SER A 219 1.22 30.00 -11.16
N ILE A 220 0.93 29.25 -10.10
CA ILE A 220 1.34 27.86 -9.91
C ILE A 220 0.78 26.97 -11.02
N CYS A 221 -0.46 27.22 -11.47
CA CYS A 221 -1.08 26.44 -12.54
C CYS A 221 -0.60 26.81 -13.95
N ARG A 222 -0.07 28.03 -14.14
CA ARG A 222 0.50 28.44 -15.44
C ARG A 222 1.84 27.78 -15.73
N GLU A 223 2.56 27.32 -14.71
CA GLU A 223 3.87 26.67 -14.86
C GLU A 223 3.76 25.15 -15.06
N GLN A 224 2.55 24.58 -14.90
CA GLN A 224 2.29 23.14 -15.03
C GLN A 224 1.82 22.74 -16.45
N PHE A 225 1.59 23.71 -17.34
CA PHE A 225 1.10 23.53 -18.71
C PHE A 225 1.91 24.30 -19.73
#